data_AF-A0A2P2L832-F1
#
_entry.id   AF-A0A2P2L832-F1
#
_cell.length_a   1.000
_cell.length_b   1.000
_cell.length_c   1.000
_cell.angle_alpha   90.00
_cell.angle_beta   90.00
_cell.angle_gamma   90.00
#
_symmetry.space_group_name_H-M   'P 1'
#
loop_
_entity.id
_entity.type
_entity.pdbx_description
1 polymer ?
#
loop_
_entity_poly.entity_id
_entity_poly.type
_entity_poly.pdbx_seq_one_letter_code
_entity_poly.pdbx_strand_id
1 'polypeptide(L)'
;MDHHEDECRVGGESHSKQDDEEAVARLEETRKLMEAKLALRQTNLNPERPDAGFLRTLDSSIKRNTAVIKKLKQINEEQKEGLVEELRNVNLSKFVSEAVTAICDAKLKTSDIQAAVQICSLLHQRYKDFSPSLVQGLLRVFFPGKSGEDLDGDRNLKAMKKRSSLKLLLELYFVGVVEDSTIFINIIKDLTSLEHLKDRDATQTNLTLLGSFARQGRVFLGLPHSGQEIYEEFFKGLNVTADQKKTFRKAFHSYYEAVAELLQCEHASLRQMEHENAKILNAKGELSDENATAYEKLRKSYDHLYRNVSSLAEALDMQPPVMPEDSHTTRVTSREDSSPHAVGKDSSVLEALWDDEDTRAFYEGLPDLRAFVPAVLLGEAEPKMSDQPVKTQEQPSELAPGSDQVQPTQDTVEVHADSGNLQDGKLVEKGKDKEEKDKEKFKDPEKEKGKEKDTERKGENEKEKLKSLEGTNLDALLQRLPGCVSRDLIDQLTVEFCYLNSKSNRKKLVRALFNVPRTSLELLPYYSRMVATLSTCMKDVSSMLLQMLEEEFNFLINKKDQMNIETKIRNIRFIGELCKFRIAPAGLVFSCLKVY
;
A
#
# COMPACT_ATOMS: atom_id res chain seq x y z
N MET A 1 -0.57 41.84 25.02
CA MET A 1 -1.59 40.80 25.17
C MET A 1 -2.05 40.43 23.78
N ASP A 2 -1.97 39.14 23.51
CA ASP A 2 -2.87 38.36 22.66
C ASP A 2 -3.13 38.87 21.24
N HIS A 3 -2.34 38.38 20.28
CA HIS A 3 -2.71 38.01 18.90
C HIS A 3 -1.47 37.51 18.14
N HIS A 4 -1.18 36.19 18.17
CA HIS A 4 -0.32 35.46 17.20
C HIS A 4 -0.22 33.93 17.50
N GLU A 5 -1.33 33.21 17.71
CA GLU A 5 -1.31 31.74 17.91
C GLU A 5 -2.13 30.91 16.90
N ASP A 6 -3.04 31.51 16.11
CA ASP A 6 -4.03 30.73 15.33
C ASP A 6 -3.52 30.14 13.99
N GLU A 7 -2.62 30.81 13.28
CA GLU A 7 -2.30 30.45 11.88
C GLU A 7 -1.64 29.06 11.72
N CYS A 8 -1.00 28.54 12.76
CA CYS A 8 -0.25 27.28 12.68
C CYS A 8 -1.09 26.00 12.88
N ARG A 9 -2.39 26.11 13.21
CA ARG A 9 -3.28 24.93 13.37
C ARG A 9 -3.98 24.50 12.07
N VAL A 10 -4.26 25.45 11.18
CA VAL A 10 -5.19 25.28 10.06
C VAL A 10 -4.78 24.16 9.10
N GLY A 11 -3.49 24.10 8.73
CA GLY A 11 -2.97 23.15 7.72
C GLY A 11 -2.93 21.68 8.17
N GLY A 12 -2.89 21.41 9.47
CA GLY A 12 -2.97 20.04 10.00
C GLY A 12 -4.41 19.54 10.02
N GLU A 13 -5.34 20.41 10.43
CA GLU A 13 -6.77 20.08 10.44
C GLU A 13 -7.35 19.93 9.03
N SER A 14 -6.90 20.69 8.04
CA SER A 14 -7.46 20.64 6.69
C SER A 14 -7.26 19.29 6.01
N HIS A 15 -6.16 18.58 6.27
CA HIS A 15 -5.88 17.31 5.61
C HIS A 15 -6.65 16.14 6.23
N SER A 16 -6.73 16.05 7.58
CA SER A 16 -7.56 15.01 8.21
C SER A 16 -9.05 15.23 7.90
N LYS A 17 -9.52 16.49 7.89
CA LYS A 17 -10.89 16.83 7.45
C LYS A 17 -11.15 16.39 6.01
N GLN A 18 -10.16 16.49 5.11
CA GLN A 18 -10.29 16.03 3.73
C GLN A 18 -10.41 14.50 3.63
N ASP A 19 -9.62 13.75 4.40
CA ASP A 19 -9.71 12.29 4.46
C ASP A 19 -11.03 11.82 5.11
N ASP A 20 -11.47 12.50 6.18
CA ASP A 20 -12.77 12.29 6.83
C ASP A 20 -13.93 12.63 5.87
N GLU A 21 -13.86 13.74 5.13
CA GLU A 21 -14.84 14.12 4.10
C GLU A 21 -14.90 13.10 2.97
N GLU A 22 -13.76 12.57 2.50
CA GLU A 22 -13.74 11.51 1.48
C GLU A 22 -14.27 10.18 2.04
N ALA A 23 -14.02 9.85 3.30
CA ALA A 23 -14.63 8.69 3.97
C ALA A 23 -16.15 8.84 4.09
N VAL A 24 -16.64 10.01 4.51
CA VAL A 24 -18.09 10.33 4.58
C VAL A 24 -18.73 10.30 3.18
N ALA A 25 -18.07 10.85 2.16
CA ALA A 25 -18.57 10.81 0.78
C ALA A 25 -18.72 9.38 0.25
N ARG A 26 -17.73 8.50 0.49
CA ARG A 26 -17.78 7.07 0.13
C ARG A 26 -18.90 6.32 0.87
N LEU A 27 -19.10 6.62 2.15
CA LEU A 27 -20.20 6.04 2.95
C LEU A 27 -21.57 6.47 2.41
N GLU A 28 -21.73 7.75 2.06
CA GLU A 28 -22.96 8.33 1.52
C GLU A 28 -23.26 7.86 0.08
N GLU A 29 -22.25 7.66 -0.76
CA GLU A 29 -22.41 7.02 -2.08
C GLU A 29 -22.86 5.56 -1.90
N THR A 30 -22.21 4.79 -1.03
CA THR A 30 -22.56 3.39 -0.77
C THR A 30 -23.97 3.27 -0.18
N ARG A 31 -24.37 4.21 0.68
CA ARG A 31 -25.74 4.35 1.19
C ARG A 31 -26.75 4.56 0.07
N LYS A 32 -26.54 5.53 -0.82
CA LYS A 32 -27.42 5.81 -1.97
C LYS A 32 -27.55 4.60 -2.90
N LEU A 33 -26.46 3.89 -3.14
CA LEU A 33 -26.46 2.63 -3.89
C LEU A 33 -27.30 1.54 -3.19
N MET A 34 -27.27 1.45 -1.87
CA MET A 34 -28.09 0.50 -1.11
C MET A 34 -29.58 0.89 -1.10
N GLU A 35 -29.90 2.18 -0.91
CA GLU A 35 -31.28 2.68 -0.97
C GLU A 35 -31.90 2.48 -2.37
N ALA A 36 -31.14 2.67 -3.45
CA ALA A 36 -31.56 2.35 -4.80
C ALA A 36 -31.81 0.84 -5.02
N LYS A 37 -30.96 -0.04 -4.45
CA LYS A 37 -31.16 -1.50 -4.48
C LYS A 37 -32.40 -1.94 -3.69
N LEU A 38 -32.67 -1.32 -2.54
CA LEU A 38 -33.87 -1.53 -1.74
C LEU A 38 -35.15 -1.17 -2.52
N ALA A 39 -35.18 0.00 -3.17
CA ALA A 39 -36.32 0.42 -3.99
C ALA A 39 -36.57 -0.51 -5.20
N LEU A 40 -35.51 -0.93 -5.90
CA LEU A 40 -35.61 -1.95 -6.95
C LEU A 40 -36.09 -3.30 -6.39
N ARG A 41 -35.59 -3.73 -5.22
CA ARG A 41 -36.02 -4.98 -4.57
C ARG A 41 -37.52 -5.00 -4.27
N GLN A 42 -38.07 -3.91 -3.73
CA GLN A 42 -39.51 -3.82 -3.43
C GLN A 42 -40.36 -3.98 -4.70
N THR A 43 -40.00 -3.28 -5.79
CA THR A 43 -40.73 -3.31 -7.07
C THR A 43 -40.52 -4.59 -7.88
N ASN A 44 -39.38 -5.28 -7.72
CA ASN A 44 -39.12 -6.57 -8.37
C ASN A 44 -39.74 -7.78 -7.66
N LEU A 45 -39.89 -7.74 -6.33
CA LEU A 45 -40.59 -8.80 -5.58
C LEU A 45 -42.11 -8.74 -5.79
N ASN A 46 -42.68 -7.54 -5.98
CA ASN A 46 -44.10 -7.33 -6.24
C ASN A 46 -44.33 -6.57 -7.57
N PRO A 47 -44.03 -7.19 -8.73
CA PRO A 47 -44.05 -6.50 -10.01
C PRO A 47 -45.48 -6.26 -10.51
N GLU A 48 -45.89 -4.98 -10.56
CA GLU A 48 -47.14 -4.51 -11.17
C GLU A 48 -47.11 -4.67 -12.71
N ARG A 49 -47.25 -5.91 -13.17
CA ARG A 49 -47.18 -6.26 -14.58
C ARG A 49 -48.35 -5.64 -15.37
N PRO A 50 -48.08 -4.94 -16.49
CA PRO A 50 -49.13 -4.34 -17.30
C PRO A 50 -50.00 -5.41 -17.96
N ASP A 51 -51.26 -5.05 -18.22
CA ASP A 51 -52.23 -5.96 -18.81
C ASP A 51 -52.05 -6.14 -20.33
N ALA A 52 -52.79 -7.09 -20.91
CA ALA A 52 -52.77 -7.35 -22.34
C ALA A 52 -53.34 -6.19 -23.20
N GLY A 53 -54.14 -5.30 -22.62
CA GLY A 53 -54.58 -4.04 -23.21
C GLY A 53 -53.43 -3.04 -23.34
N PHE A 54 -52.76 -2.70 -22.25
CA PHE A 54 -51.60 -1.80 -22.25
C PHE A 54 -50.49 -2.31 -23.17
N LEU A 55 -50.15 -3.61 -23.12
CA LEU A 55 -49.12 -4.17 -23.99
C LEU A 55 -49.44 -4.04 -25.50
N ARG A 56 -50.72 -3.88 -25.90
CA ARG A 56 -51.12 -3.63 -27.30
C ARG A 56 -50.98 -2.18 -27.75
N THR A 57 -50.82 -1.21 -26.86
CA THR A 57 -50.59 0.21 -27.24
C THR A 57 -49.11 0.48 -27.56
N LEU A 58 -48.22 -0.43 -27.15
CA LEU A 58 -46.77 -0.34 -27.34
C LEU A 58 -46.30 -0.82 -28.71
N ASP A 59 -45.14 -0.33 -29.15
CA ASP A 59 -44.57 -0.62 -30.46
C ASP A 59 -44.17 -2.11 -30.59
N SER A 60 -45.01 -2.85 -31.31
CA SER A 60 -44.86 -4.27 -31.60
C SER A 60 -44.16 -4.53 -32.94
N SER A 61 -43.56 -3.51 -33.58
CA SER A 61 -42.93 -3.67 -34.89
C SER A 61 -41.63 -4.47 -34.80
N ILE A 62 -41.43 -5.41 -35.73
CA ILE A 62 -40.22 -6.25 -35.78
C ILE A 62 -38.97 -5.36 -35.89
N LYS A 63 -39.02 -4.32 -36.74
CA LYS A 63 -37.91 -3.37 -36.94
C LYS A 63 -37.42 -2.75 -35.62
N ARG A 64 -38.32 -2.27 -34.76
CA ARG A 64 -37.93 -1.61 -33.49
C ARG A 64 -37.52 -2.61 -32.43
N ASN A 65 -38.23 -3.73 -32.31
CA ASN A 65 -37.89 -4.79 -31.36
C ASN A 65 -36.51 -5.40 -31.68
N THR A 66 -36.22 -5.71 -32.95
CA THR A 66 -34.87 -6.15 -33.38
C THR A 66 -33.78 -5.09 -33.15
N ALA A 67 -34.10 -3.80 -33.24
CA ALA A 67 -33.14 -2.73 -32.91
C ALA A 67 -32.81 -2.70 -31.40
N VAL A 68 -33.82 -2.80 -30.53
CA VAL A 68 -33.64 -2.88 -29.07
C VAL A 68 -32.86 -4.15 -28.68
N ILE A 69 -33.17 -5.31 -29.27
CA ILE A 69 -32.44 -6.57 -29.03
C ILE A 69 -30.96 -6.46 -29.40
N LYS A 70 -30.62 -5.73 -30.48
CA LYS A 70 -29.22 -5.45 -30.82
C LYS A 70 -28.51 -4.59 -29.76
N LYS A 71 -29.20 -3.59 -29.20
CA LYS A 71 -28.67 -2.76 -28.09
C LYS A 71 -28.52 -3.56 -26.78
N LEU A 72 -29.42 -4.50 -26.48
CA LEU A 72 -29.31 -5.40 -25.33
C LEU A 72 -28.03 -6.27 -25.35
N LYS A 73 -27.43 -6.52 -26.52
CA LYS A 73 -26.14 -7.22 -26.66
C LYS A 73 -24.91 -6.30 -26.42
N GLN A 74 -25.12 -5.00 -26.26
CA GLN A 74 -24.09 -3.96 -26.13
C GLN A 74 -24.32 -3.04 -24.91
N ILE A 75 -25.03 -3.52 -23.88
CA ILE A 75 -25.31 -2.76 -22.65
C ILE A 75 -24.04 -2.18 -22.03
N ASN A 76 -24.11 -0.90 -21.69
CA ASN A 76 -23.08 -0.07 -21.06
C ASN A 76 -23.77 1.05 -20.27
N GLU A 77 -23.07 1.69 -19.34
CA GLU A 77 -23.66 2.70 -18.46
C GLU A 77 -24.06 4.00 -19.21
N GLU A 78 -23.28 4.43 -20.22
CA GLU A 78 -23.54 5.64 -21.02
C GLU A 78 -24.88 5.59 -21.78
N GLN A 79 -25.23 4.42 -22.32
CA GLN A 79 -26.43 4.22 -23.14
C GLN A 79 -27.64 3.73 -22.35
N LYS A 80 -27.49 3.52 -21.03
CA LYS A 80 -28.51 2.94 -20.14
C LYS A 80 -29.85 3.67 -20.21
N GLU A 81 -29.86 4.99 -20.00
CA GLU A 81 -31.11 5.78 -19.93
C GLU A 81 -31.89 5.73 -21.26
N GLY A 82 -31.20 5.89 -22.39
CA GLY A 82 -31.83 5.81 -23.72
C GLY A 82 -32.36 4.41 -24.06
N LEU A 83 -31.68 3.35 -23.59
CA LEU A 83 -32.14 1.97 -23.76
C LEU A 83 -33.32 1.65 -22.84
N VAL A 84 -33.33 2.16 -21.61
CA VAL A 84 -34.47 2.09 -20.67
C VAL A 84 -35.70 2.78 -21.26
N GLU A 85 -35.56 3.98 -21.84
CA GLU A 85 -36.68 4.67 -22.47
C GLU A 85 -37.18 3.95 -23.73
N GLU A 86 -36.29 3.42 -24.58
CA GLU A 86 -36.73 2.57 -25.70
C GLU A 86 -37.48 1.31 -25.23
N LEU A 87 -37.02 0.66 -24.16
CA LEU A 87 -37.66 -0.50 -23.54
C LEU A 87 -39.05 -0.19 -22.96
N ARG A 88 -39.28 1.02 -22.43
CA ARG A 88 -40.62 1.45 -21.96
C ARG A 88 -41.64 1.47 -23.09
N ASN A 89 -41.22 1.79 -24.31
CA ASN A 89 -42.09 2.06 -25.46
C ASN A 89 -42.32 0.86 -26.43
N VAL A 90 -41.65 -0.28 -26.24
CA VAL A 90 -41.78 -1.47 -27.11
C VAL A 90 -42.49 -2.65 -26.44
N ASN A 91 -43.11 -3.50 -27.25
CA ASN A 91 -43.68 -4.78 -26.82
C ASN A 91 -42.80 -5.98 -27.23
N LEU A 92 -41.92 -6.38 -26.31
CA LEU A 92 -41.05 -7.55 -26.44
C LEU A 92 -41.74 -8.89 -26.08
N SER A 93 -43.07 -8.95 -25.90
CA SER A 93 -43.77 -10.20 -25.49
C SER A 93 -43.54 -11.38 -26.45
N LYS A 94 -43.22 -11.11 -27.72
CA LYS A 94 -42.87 -12.14 -28.73
C LYS A 94 -41.37 -12.37 -28.90
N PHE A 95 -40.55 -11.66 -28.13
CA PHE A 95 -39.09 -11.55 -28.30
C PHE A 95 -38.32 -11.70 -26.97
N VAL A 96 -38.98 -12.20 -25.91
CA VAL A 96 -38.39 -12.33 -24.57
C VAL A 96 -37.16 -13.25 -24.60
N SER A 97 -37.22 -14.33 -25.36
CA SER A 97 -36.12 -15.29 -25.54
C SER A 97 -34.90 -14.65 -26.21
N GLU A 98 -35.11 -13.83 -27.23
CA GLU A 98 -34.07 -13.12 -27.97
C GLU A 98 -33.47 -11.97 -27.15
N ALA A 99 -34.30 -11.27 -26.35
CA ALA A 99 -33.85 -10.27 -25.39
C ALA A 99 -32.97 -10.90 -24.29
N VAL A 100 -33.41 -12.04 -23.72
CA VAL A 100 -32.60 -12.85 -22.79
C VAL A 100 -31.31 -13.31 -23.45
N THR A 101 -31.35 -13.83 -24.68
CA THR A 101 -30.16 -14.29 -25.40
C THR A 101 -29.18 -13.13 -25.64
N ALA A 102 -29.65 -11.95 -26.01
CA ALA A 102 -28.81 -10.77 -26.19
C ALA A 102 -28.11 -10.33 -24.88
N ILE A 103 -28.82 -10.33 -23.75
CA ILE A 103 -28.25 -10.02 -22.43
C ILE A 103 -27.26 -11.11 -22.00
N CYS A 104 -27.60 -12.39 -22.18
CA CYS A 104 -26.71 -13.52 -21.92
C CYS A 104 -25.45 -13.49 -22.79
N ASP A 105 -25.51 -12.92 -24.00
CA ASP A 105 -24.35 -12.71 -24.87
C ASP A 105 -23.51 -11.47 -24.51
N ALA A 106 -24.09 -10.44 -23.90
CA ALA A 106 -23.48 -9.11 -23.72
C ALA A 106 -22.09 -9.15 -23.04
N LYS A 107 -21.14 -8.38 -23.57
CA LYS A 107 -19.76 -8.29 -23.06
C LYS A 107 -19.62 -7.21 -21.96
N LEU A 108 -20.36 -7.39 -20.87
CA LEU A 108 -20.40 -6.47 -19.74
C LEU A 108 -19.04 -6.38 -19.01
N LYS A 109 -18.55 -5.16 -18.79
CA LYS A 109 -17.49 -4.82 -17.83
C LYS A 109 -18.08 -4.75 -16.41
N THR A 110 -17.26 -4.47 -15.40
CA THR A 110 -17.77 -4.21 -14.03
C THR A 110 -18.58 -2.90 -13.93
N SER A 111 -18.26 -1.89 -14.74
CA SER A 111 -19.06 -0.64 -14.87
C SER A 111 -20.49 -0.90 -15.32
N ASP A 112 -20.67 -1.85 -16.24
CA ASP A 112 -21.90 -2.02 -17.02
C ASP A 112 -22.96 -2.87 -16.27
N ILE A 113 -22.61 -3.37 -15.07
CA ILE A 113 -23.47 -4.24 -14.28
C ILE A 113 -24.71 -3.49 -13.78
N GLN A 114 -24.59 -2.23 -13.34
CA GLN A 114 -25.75 -1.49 -12.82
C GLN A 114 -26.75 -1.14 -13.93
N ALA A 115 -26.28 -0.72 -15.12
CA ALA A 115 -27.10 -0.66 -16.32
C ALA A 115 -27.82 -1.98 -16.63
N ALA A 116 -27.10 -3.11 -16.62
CA ALA A 116 -27.69 -4.42 -16.87
C ALA A 116 -28.76 -4.79 -15.82
N VAL A 117 -28.54 -4.46 -14.54
CA VAL A 117 -29.48 -4.70 -13.43
C VAL A 117 -30.76 -3.88 -13.59
N GLN A 118 -30.68 -2.59 -13.96
CA GLN A 118 -31.85 -1.75 -14.21
C GLN A 118 -32.66 -2.26 -15.42
N ILE A 119 -31.98 -2.63 -16.51
CA ILE A 119 -32.61 -3.19 -17.72
C ILE A 119 -33.29 -4.53 -17.42
N CYS A 120 -32.65 -5.42 -16.67
CA CYS A 120 -33.24 -6.69 -16.27
C CYS A 120 -34.42 -6.52 -15.29
N SER A 121 -34.36 -5.53 -14.40
CA SER A 121 -35.48 -5.19 -13.51
C SER A 121 -36.71 -4.74 -14.32
N LEU A 122 -36.54 -3.80 -15.26
CA LEU A 122 -37.62 -3.34 -16.15
C LEU A 122 -38.24 -4.49 -16.98
N LEU A 123 -37.41 -5.42 -17.46
CA LEU A 123 -37.88 -6.59 -18.21
C LEU A 123 -38.60 -7.62 -17.32
N HIS A 124 -38.13 -7.88 -16.10
CA HIS A 124 -38.77 -8.74 -15.10
C HIS A 124 -40.12 -8.16 -14.61
N GLN A 125 -40.17 -6.85 -14.38
CA GLN A 125 -41.38 -6.11 -14.00
C GLN A 125 -42.44 -6.13 -15.11
N ARG A 126 -42.05 -6.34 -16.37
CA ARG A 126 -42.97 -6.35 -17.52
C ARG A 126 -43.34 -7.75 -18.03
N TYR A 127 -42.42 -8.70 -18.03
CA TYR A 127 -42.59 -10.02 -18.65
C TYR A 127 -42.33 -11.14 -17.63
N LYS A 128 -43.35 -11.99 -17.38
CA LYS A 128 -43.30 -13.04 -16.36
C LYS A 128 -42.15 -14.03 -16.57
N ASP A 129 -41.94 -14.46 -17.81
CA ASP A 129 -41.06 -15.58 -18.14
C ASP A 129 -39.60 -15.14 -18.39
N PHE A 130 -39.31 -13.84 -18.22
CA PHE A 130 -37.99 -13.25 -18.41
C PHE A 130 -36.96 -13.75 -17.39
N SER A 131 -37.22 -13.60 -16.08
CA SER A 131 -36.25 -13.97 -15.04
C SER A 131 -35.88 -15.47 -15.06
N PRO A 132 -36.82 -16.43 -15.13
CA PRO A 132 -36.48 -17.85 -15.23
C PRO A 132 -35.58 -18.17 -16.44
N SER A 133 -35.87 -17.55 -17.58
CA SER A 133 -35.10 -17.71 -18.82
C SER A 133 -33.70 -17.09 -18.71
N LEU A 134 -33.59 -15.91 -18.10
CA LEU A 134 -32.32 -15.21 -17.85
C LEU A 134 -31.43 -16.00 -16.89
N VAL A 135 -31.97 -16.48 -15.78
CA VAL A 135 -31.23 -17.33 -14.82
C VAL A 135 -30.73 -18.60 -15.50
N GLN A 136 -31.59 -19.28 -16.28
CA GLN A 136 -31.16 -20.46 -17.03
C GLN A 136 -30.04 -20.13 -18.03
N GLY A 137 -30.11 -19.00 -18.73
CA GLY A 137 -29.08 -18.55 -19.68
C GLY A 137 -27.74 -18.23 -19.01
N LEU A 138 -27.76 -17.46 -17.92
CA LEU A 138 -26.55 -17.10 -17.15
C LEU A 138 -25.90 -18.31 -16.48
N LEU A 139 -26.67 -19.32 -16.05
CA LEU A 139 -26.13 -20.54 -15.45
C LEU A 139 -25.38 -21.45 -16.44
N ARG A 140 -25.68 -21.41 -17.74
CA ARG A 140 -24.94 -22.17 -18.77
C ARG A 140 -23.46 -21.77 -18.87
N VAL A 141 -23.10 -20.57 -18.43
CA VAL A 141 -21.71 -20.07 -18.38
C VAL A 141 -20.87 -20.82 -17.33
N PHE A 142 -21.52 -21.39 -16.32
CA PHE A 142 -20.90 -22.27 -15.32
C PHE A 142 -21.06 -23.73 -15.70
N PHE A 143 -22.23 -24.10 -16.23
CA PHE A 143 -22.61 -25.48 -16.57
C PHE A 143 -22.90 -25.64 -18.08
N PRO A 144 -21.87 -25.66 -18.95
CA PRO A 144 -22.04 -25.66 -20.42
C PRO A 144 -22.58 -26.98 -21.00
N GLY A 145 -22.71 -28.04 -20.18
CA GLY A 145 -23.24 -29.34 -20.62
C GLY A 145 -22.22 -30.19 -21.39
N LYS A 146 -22.71 -31.20 -22.13
CA LYS A 146 -21.88 -32.18 -22.87
C LYS A 146 -21.67 -31.86 -24.36
N SER A 147 -22.11 -30.69 -24.83
CA SER A 147 -21.90 -30.23 -26.22
C SER A 147 -20.46 -29.75 -26.40
N GLY A 148 -19.55 -30.69 -26.70
CA GLY A 148 -18.10 -30.48 -26.76
C GLY A 148 -17.56 -29.72 -27.98
N GLU A 149 -18.30 -28.75 -28.53
CA GLU A 149 -17.87 -27.95 -29.70
C GLU A 149 -17.00 -26.73 -29.32
N ASP A 150 -16.99 -26.34 -28.04
CA ASP A 150 -16.39 -25.08 -27.57
C ASP A 150 -15.04 -25.27 -26.86
N LEU A 151 -14.23 -26.27 -27.27
CA LEU A 151 -12.94 -26.55 -26.63
C LEU A 151 -11.89 -25.44 -26.87
N ASP A 152 -11.84 -24.89 -28.09
CA ASP A 152 -10.89 -23.83 -28.49
C ASP A 152 -11.35 -22.39 -28.15
N GLY A 153 -12.53 -22.20 -27.56
CA GLY A 153 -12.97 -20.87 -27.12
C GLY A 153 -12.00 -20.26 -26.09
N ASP A 154 -11.53 -19.03 -26.34
CA ASP A 154 -10.53 -18.32 -25.54
C ASP A 154 -10.80 -18.39 -24.01
N ARG A 155 -9.82 -18.91 -23.28
CA ARG A 155 -9.83 -19.06 -21.81
C ARG A 155 -10.10 -17.73 -21.10
N ASN A 156 -9.57 -16.61 -21.61
CA ASN A 156 -9.77 -15.28 -21.04
C ASN A 156 -11.20 -14.77 -21.27
N LEU A 157 -11.75 -14.88 -22.48
CA LEU A 157 -13.17 -14.60 -22.75
C LEU A 157 -14.11 -15.45 -21.87
N LYS A 158 -13.81 -16.74 -21.67
CA LYS A 158 -14.58 -17.62 -20.75
C LYS A 158 -14.49 -17.14 -19.30
N ALA A 159 -13.29 -16.80 -18.81
CA ALA A 159 -13.09 -16.27 -17.46
C ALA A 159 -13.78 -14.91 -17.24
N MET A 160 -13.69 -13.99 -18.20
CA MET A 160 -14.42 -12.71 -18.20
C MET A 160 -15.93 -12.93 -18.18
N LYS A 161 -16.44 -13.93 -18.92
CA LYS A 161 -17.86 -14.26 -18.93
C LYS A 161 -18.35 -14.86 -17.61
N LYS A 162 -17.65 -15.84 -17.02
CA LYS A 162 -17.95 -16.33 -15.66
C LYS A 162 -17.97 -15.17 -14.65
N ARG A 163 -17.03 -14.20 -14.78
CA ARG A 163 -16.92 -13.05 -13.87
C ARG A 163 -18.08 -12.05 -13.99
N SER A 164 -18.49 -11.68 -15.20
CA SER A 164 -19.63 -10.76 -15.38
C SER A 164 -20.97 -11.44 -15.09
N SER A 165 -21.16 -12.72 -15.48
CA SER A 165 -22.35 -13.50 -15.13
C SER A 165 -22.51 -13.70 -13.62
N LEU A 166 -21.42 -13.96 -12.87
CA LEU A 166 -21.50 -14.11 -11.40
C LEU A 166 -21.89 -12.80 -10.71
N LYS A 167 -21.28 -11.67 -11.11
CA LYS A 167 -21.62 -10.34 -10.59
C LYS A 167 -23.07 -9.96 -10.91
N LEU A 168 -23.52 -10.21 -12.15
CA LEU A 168 -24.89 -9.92 -12.57
C LEU A 168 -25.90 -10.78 -11.80
N LEU A 169 -25.68 -12.09 -11.67
CA LEU A 169 -26.56 -12.95 -10.86
C LEU A 169 -26.66 -12.47 -9.40
N LEU A 170 -25.53 -12.11 -8.79
CA LEU A 170 -25.49 -11.64 -7.40
C LEU A 170 -26.26 -10.32 -7.20
N GLU A 171 -26.09 -9.35 -8.11
CA GLU A 171 -26.82 -8.08 -8.06
C GLU A 171 -28.32 -8.27 -8.37
N LEU A 172 -28.68 -9.15 -9.31
CA LEU A 172 -30.08 -9.51 -9.59
C LEU A 172 -30.75 -10.22 -8.41
N TYR A 173 -29.99 -10.96 -7.59
CA TYR A 173 -30.48 -11.51 -6.33
C TYR A 173 -30.73 -10.43 -5.28
N PHE A 174 -29.79 -9.48 -5.14
CA PHE A 174 -29.95 -8.33 -4.27
C PHE A 174 -31.17 -7.47 -4.63
N VAL A 175 -31.37 -7.14 -5.90
CA VAL A 175 -32.57 -6.42 -6.35
C VAL A 175 -33.81 -7.31 -6.55
N GLY A 176 -33.81 -8.58 -6.12
CA GLY A 176 -35.03 -9.41 -6.11
C GLY A 176 -35.60 -9.80 -7.49
N VAL A 177 -34.81 -9.70 -8.57
CA VAL A 177 -35.13 -10.35 -9.85
C VAL A 177 -34.90 -11.86 -9.76
N VAL A 178 -33.97 -12.28 -8.88
CA VAL A 178 -33.67 -13.68 -8.55
C VAL A 178 -33.92 -13.88 -7.05
N GLU A 179 -34.67 -14.93 -6.69
CA GLU A 179 -35.03 -15.21 -5.29
C GLU A 179 -34.37 -16.50 -4.74
N ASP A 180 -33.98 -17.42 -5.63
CA ASP A 180 -33.36 -18.69 -5.25
C ASP A 180 -31.86 -18.51 -4.94
N SER A 181 -31.51 -18.61 -3.66
CA SER A 181 -30.13 -18.59 -3.19
C SER A 181 -29.34 -19.88 -3.50
N THR A 182 -30.02 -20.99 -3.86
CA THR A 182 -29.36 -22.27 -4.11
C THR A 182 -28.58 -22.31 -5.42
N ILE A 183 -28.87 -21.41 -6.38
CA ILE A 183 -28.07 -21.26 -7.60
C ILE A 183 -26.60 -20.95 -7.26
N PHE A 184 -26.37 -20.11 -6.24
CA PHE A 184 -25.02 -19.79 -5.78
C PHE A 184 -24.38 -20.97 -5.04
N ILE A 185 -25.14 -21.79 -4.32
CA ILE A 185 -24.61 -23.02 -3.71
C ILE A 185 -24.06 -23.95 -4.80
N ASN A 186 -24.74 -24.04 -5.94
CA ASN A 186 -24.30 -24.88 -7.06
C ASN A 186 -23.08 -24.27 -7.78
N ILE A 187 -23.06 -22.96 -8.04
CA ILE A 187 -21.89 -22.28 -8.63
C ILE A 187 -20.67 -22.38 -7.69
N ILE A 188 -20.83 -22.14 -6.39
CA ILE A 188 -19.70 -22.21 -5.45
C ILE A 188 -19.17 -23.64 -5.36
N LYS A 189 -20.03 -24.67 -5.32
CA LYS A 189 -19.58 -26.08 -5.36
C LYS A 189 -18.71 -26.38 -6.59
N ASP A 190 -19.11 -25.94 -7.78
CA ASP A 190 -18.32 -26.03 -9.03
C ASP A 190 -16.95 -25.37 -8.86
N LEU A 191 -16.94 -24.07 -8.50
CA LEU A 191 -15.71 -23.31 -8.35
C LEU A 191 -14.76 -23.88 -7.28
N THR A 192 -15.30 -24.49 -6.23
CA THR A 192 -14.54 -25.17 -5.15
C THR A 192 -14.17 -26.62 -5.45
N SER A 193 -14.46 -27.15 -6.65
CA SER A 193 -14.10 -28.53 -7.00
C SER A 193 -12.57 -28.70 -7.05
N LEU A 194 -12.06 -29.66 -6.27
CA LEU A 194 -10.63 -29.98 -6.20
C LEU A 194 -10.08 -30.52 -7.54
N GLU A 195 -10.95 -30.95 -8.47
CA GLU A 195 -10.55 -31.34 -9.81
C GLU A 195 -9.92 -30.18 -10.59
N HIS A 196 -10.32 -28.94 -10.32
CA HIS A 196 -9.79 -27.75 -10.98
C HIS A 196 -8.35 -27.42 -10.56
N LEU A 197 -7.88 -27.91 -9.41
CA LEU A 197 -6.50 -27.68 -8.93
C LEU A 197 -5.42 -28.30 -9.84
N LYS A 198 -5.83 -29.10 -10.83
CA LYS A 198 -4.97 -29.69 -11.87
C LYS A 198 -4.73 -28.77 -13.07
N ASP A 199 -5.53 -27.72 -13.25
CA ASP A 199 -5.32 -26.68 -14.28
C ASP A 199 -5.10 -25.32 -13.59
N ARG A 200 -3.93 -24.72 -13.83
CA ARG A 200 -3.51 -23.48 -13.16
C ARG A 200 -4.37 -22.28 -13.59
N ASP A 201 -4.82 -22.22 -14.85
CA ASP A 201 -5.68 -21.13 -15.33
C ASP A 201 -7.09 -21.26 -14.74
N ALA A 202 -7.60 -22.50 -14.61
CA ALA A 202 -8.86 -22.77 -13.94
C ALA A 202 -8.81 -22.40 -12.45
N THR A 203 -7.72 -22.76 -11.77
CA THR A 203 -7.49 -22.43 -10.35
C THR A 203 -7.43 -20.91 -10.14
N GLN A 204 -6.64 -20.19 -10.94
CA GLN A 204 -6.57 -18.72 -10.89
C GLN A 204 -7.92 -18.07 -11.19
N THR A 205 -8.63 -18.55 -12.22
CA THR A 205 -9.98 -18.08 -12.56
C THR A 205 -10.93 -18.26 -11.38
N ASN A 206 -11.00 -19.47 -10.81
CA ASN A 206 -11.88 -19.80 -9.70
C ASN A 206 -11.54 -18.99 -8.44
N LEU A 207 -10.26 -18.84 -8.09
CA LEU A 207 -9.84 -17.96 -6.99
C LEU A 207 -10.33 -16.52 -7.16
N THR A 208 -10.18 -15.91 -8.34
CA THR A 208 -10.67 -14.54 -8.56
C THR A 208 -12.19 -14.42 -8.54
N LEU A 209 -12.92 -15.48 -8.91
CA LEU A 209 -14.39 -15.55 -8.80
C LEU A 209 -14.84 -15.69 -7.35
N LEU A 210 -14.21 -16.61 -6.60
CA LEU A 210 -14.47 -16.86 -5.19
C LEU A 210 -14.15 -15.63 -4.33
N GLY A 211 -13.01 -14.97 -4.52
CA GLY A 211 -12.63 -13.73 -3.83
C GLY A 211 -13.47 -12.51 -4.23
N SER A 212 -14.10 -12.51 -5.41
CA SER A 212 -15.12 -11.50 -5.78
C SER A 212 -16.46 -11.80 -5.11
N PHE A 213 -16.88 -13.07 -5.06
CA PHE A 213 -18.12 -13.49 -4.42
C PHE A 213 -18.06 -13.31 -2.90
N ALA A 214 -16.96 -13.67 -2.25
CA ALA A 214 -16.82 -13.56 -0.80
C ALA A 214 -16.92 -12.10 -0.32
N ARG A 215 -16.28 -11.14 -1.03
CA ARG A 215 -16.39 -9.70 -0.74
C ARG A 215 -17.80 -9.14 -0.94
N GLN A 216 -18.44 -9.46 -2.07
CA GLN A 216 -19.75 -8.88 -2.42
C GLN A 216 -20.93 -9.62 -1.75
N GLY A 217 -20.77 -10.90 -1.48
CA GLY A 217 -21.77 -11.83 -0.97
C GLY A 217 -21.56 -12.25 0.50
N ARG A 218 -20.98 -11.37 1.33
CA ARG A 218 -20.71 -11.63 2.76
C ARG A 218 -21.92 -12.19 3.52
N VAL A 219 -23.14 -11.77 3.19
CA VAL A 219 -24.40 -12.33 3.72
C VAL A 219 -24.55 -13.85 3.49
N PHE A 220 -24.06 -14.39 2.38
CA PHE A 220 -24.08 -15.83 2.08
C PHE A 220 -23.06 -16.61 2.93
N LEU A 221 -21.95 -15.99 3.30
CA LEU A 221 -20.98 -16.56 4.23
C LEU A 221 -21.38 -16.34 5.70
N GLY A 222 -22.26 -15.38 5.97
CA GLY A 222 -22.58 -14.94 7.34
C GLY A 222 -21.45 -14.14 7.99
N LEU A 223 -20.61 -13.48 7.19
CA LEU A 223 -19.59 -12.55 7.65
C LEU A 223 -20.21 -11.18 7.99
N PRO A 224 -19.61 -10.39 8.90
CA PRO A 224 -20.05 -9.03 9.16
C PRO A 224 -19.86 -8.13 7.93
N HIS A 225 -20.67 -7.08 7.84
CA HIS A 225 -20.51 -6.00 6.87
C HIS A 225 -20.10 -4.73 7.64
N SER A 226 -19.11 -4.00 7.13
CA SER A 226 -18.68 -2.70 7.67
C SER A 226 -19.69 -1.62 7.27
N GLY A 227 -20.78 -1.48 8.03
CA GLY A 227 -21.84 -0.52 7.73
C GLY A 227 -22.92 -0.39 8.82
N GLN A 228 -23.73 0.67 8.69
CA GLN A 228 -24.79 1.06 9.62
C GLN A 228 -26.02 0.12 9.61
N GLU A 229 -27.00 0.40 10.48
CA GLU A 229 -28.25 -0.36 10.67
C GLU A 229 -29.02 -0.66 9.36
N ILE A 230 -28.96 0.23 8.37
CA ILE A 230 -29.57 0.06 7.02
C ILE A 230 -29.13 -1.25 6.35
N TYR A 231 -27.87 -1.65 6.54
CA TYR A 231 -27.35 -2.90 5.99
C TYR A 231 -28.01 -4.11 6.66
N GLU A 232 -28.29 -4.06 7.97
CA GLU A 232 -28.94 -5.17 8.65
C GLU A 232 -30.35 -5.42 8.15
N GLU A 233 -31.17 -4.38 7.94
CA GLU A 233 -32.54 -4.56 7.44
C GLU A 233 -32.56 -5.14 6.02
N PHE A 234 -31.70 -4.62 5.14
CA PHE A 234 -31.52 -5.18 3.79
C PHE A 234 -31.10 -6.66 3.82
N PHE A 235 -30.11 -7.03 4.65
CA PHE A 235 -29.64 -8.41 4.73
C PHE A 235 -30.58 -9.35 5.51
N LYS A 236 -31.47 -8.84 6.38
CA LYS A 236 -32.60 -9.59 6.96
C LYS A 236 -33.66 -9.89 5.90
N GLY A 237 -33.86 -9.00 4.92
CA GLY A 237 -34.75 -9.20 3.76
C GLY A 237 -34.21 -10.11 2.64
N LEU A 238 -33.05 -10.75 2.84
CA LEU A 238 -32.44 -11.72 1.93
C LEU A 238 -32.49 -13.12 2.58
N ASN A 239 -33.36 -13.98 2.05
CA ASN A 239 -33.82 -15.26 2.64
C ASN A 239 -32.75 -16.39 2.66
N VAL A 240 -31.50 -16.08 3.00
CA VAL A 240 -30.40 -17.05 3.10
C VAL A 240 -30.43 -17.74 4.46
N THR A 241 -30.73 -19.05 4.49
CA THR A 241 -30.91 -19.79 5.75
C THR A 241 -29.57 -20.10 6.44
N ALA A 242 -29.61 -20.45 7.74
CA ALA A 242 -28.42 -20.82 8.51
C ALA A 242 -27.67 -22.01 7.90
N ASP A 243 -28.38 -23.02 7.39
CA ASP A 243 -27.78 -24.19 6.73
C ASP A 243 -27.18 -23.85 5.38
N GLN A 244 -27.77 -22.91 4.63
CA GLN A 244 -27.15 -22.37 3.42
C GLN A 244 -25.84 -21.66 3.77
N LYS A 245 -25.83 -20.77 4.78
CA LYS A 245 -24.62 -20.06 5.23
C LYS A 245 -23.53 -21.03 5.71
N LYS A 246 -23.91 -22.08 6.46
CA LYS A 246 -23.02 -23.19 6.85
C LYS A 246 -22.46 -23.94 5.64
N THR A 247 -23.28 -24.17 4.61
CA THR A 247 -22.86 -24.81 3.35
C THR A 247 -21.83 -23.98 2.60
N PHE A 248 -22.06 -22.66 2.44
CA PHE A 248 -21.07 -21.76 1.82
C PHE A 248 -19.76 -21.74 2.60
N ARG A 249 -19.79 -21.52 3.92
CA ARG A 249 -18.56 -21.52 4.75
C ARG A 249 -17.77 -22.81 4.59
N LYS A 250 -18.42 -23.99 4.66
CA LYS A 250 -17.72 -25.28 4.50
C LYS A 250 -17.04 -25.40 3.13
N ALA A 251 -17.71 -25.03 2.04
CA ALA A 251 -17.11 -25.07 0.70
C ALA A 251 -15.90 -24.13 0.58
N PHE A 252 -16.02 -22.89 1.06
CA PHE A 252 -14.92 -21.92 1.03
C PHE A 252 -13.73 -22.32 1.91
N HIS A 253 -13.95 -22.82 3.13
CA HIS A 253 -12.86 -23.24 4.02
C HIS A 253 -12.13 -24.47 3.46
N SER A 254 -12.86 -25.51 3.03
CA SER A 254 -12.27 -26.73 2.48
C SER A 254 -11.51 -26.49 1.17
N TYR A 255 -11.93 -25.49 0.37
CA TYR A 255 -11.15 -25.07 -0.80
C TYR A 255 -9.93 -24.22 -0.41
N TYR A 256 -10.06 -23.33 0.59
CA TYR A 256 -8.95 -22.53 1.11
C TYR A 256 -7.80 -23.40 1.65
N GLU A 257 -8.12 -24.43 2.42
CA GLU A 257 -7.17 -25.44 2.91
C GLU A 257 -6.42 -26.09 1.72
N ALA A 258 -7.15 -26.58 0.71
CA ALA A 258 -6.55 -27.24 -0.46
C ALA A 258 -5.71 -26.31 -1.36
N VAL A 259 -6.06 -25.01 -1.49
CA VAL A 259 -5.20 -24.06 -2.23
C VAL A 259 -4.01 -23.56 -1.41
N ALA A 260 -4.10 -23.59 -0.07
CA ALA A 260 -2.95 -23.33 0.80
C ALA A 260 -1.94 -24.50 0.73
N GLU A 261 -2.41 -25.75 0.73
CA GLU A 261 -1.57 -26.93 0.44
C GLU A 261 -0.91 -26.85 -0.95
N LEU A 262 -1.68 -26.49 -2.00
CA LEU A 262 -1.13 -26.28 -3.34
C LEU A 262 -0.06 -25.18 -3.37
N LEU A 263 -0.29 -24.07 -2.66
CA LEU A 263 0.64 -22.95 -2.56
C LEU A 263 1.93 -23.34 -1.82
N GLN A 264 1.85 -24.17 -0.77
CA GLN A 264 3.01 -24.74 -0.09
C GLN A 264 3.80 -25.69 -1.02
N CYS A 265 3.12 -26.48 -1.84
CA CYS A 265 3.75 -27.31 -2.87
C CYS A 265 4.45 -26.48 -3.97
N GLU A 266 3.84 -25.39 -4.46
CA GLU A 266 4.49 -24.49 -5.43
C GLU A 266 5.69 -23.75 -4.80
N HIS A 267 5.62 -23.34 -3.53
CA HIS A 267 6.73 -22.75 -2.78
C HIS A 267 7.91 -23.72 -2.64
N ALA A 268 7.65 -24.96 -2.21
CA ALA A 268 8.69 -26.00 -2.11
C ALA A 268 9.35 -26.29 -3.47
N SER A 269 8.57 -26.32 -4.56
CA SER A 269 9.11 -26.46 -5.92
C SER A 269 9.94 -25.24 -6.37
N LEU A 270 9.60 -24.03 -5.92
CA LEU A 270 10.35 -22.81 -6.21
C LEU A 270 11.69 -22.81 -5.45
N ARG A 271 11.68 -23.13 -4.15
CA ARG A 271 12.90 -23.26 -3.32
C ARG A 271 13.86 -24.33 -3.86
N GLN A 272 13.35 -25.47 -4.33
CA GLN A 272 14.17 -26.50 -4.97
C GLN A 272 14.86 -25.96 -6.24
N MET A 273 14.12 -25.26 -7.11
CA MET A 273 14.67 -24.63 -8.33
C MET A 273 15.74 -23.58 -8.00
N GLU A 274 15.54 -22.77 -6.95
CA GLU A 274 16.52 -21.79 -6.47
C GLU A 274 17.81 -22.47 -5.98
N HIS A 275 17.69 -23.55 -5.21
CA HIS A 275 18.82 -24.31 -4.71
C HIS A 275 19.60 -25.04 -5.82
N GLU A 276 18.92 -25.55 -6.85
CA GLU A 276 19.54 -26.13 -8.04
C GLU A 276 20.25 -25.07 -8.91
N ASN A 277 19.61 -23.93 -9.15
CA ASN A 277 20.22 -22.82 -9.89
C ASN A 277 21.44 -22.24 -9.15
N ALA A 278 21.39 -22.10 -7.82
CA ALA A 278 22.53 -21.69 -7.00
C ALA A 278 23.71 -22.67 -7.10
N LYS A 279 23.44 -23.98 -7.11
CA LYS A 279 24.48 -25.02 -7.35
C LYS A 279 25.11 -24.88 -8.73
N ILE A 280 24.33 -24.61 -9.77
CA ILE A 280 24.83 -24.42 -11.14
C ILE A 280 25.70 -23.17 -11.22
N LEU A 281 25.22 -22.05 -10.67
CA LEU A 281 25.93 -20.77 -10.64
C LEU A 281 27.26 -20.89 -9.89
N ASN A 282 27.28 -21.52 -8.72
CA ASN A 282 28.50 -21.76 -7.95
C ASN A 282 29.48 -22.73 -8.63
N ALA A 283 29.01 -23.64 -9.48
CA ALA A 283 29.85 -24.62 -10.17
C ALA A 283 30.37 -24.16 -11.54
N LYS A 284 29.72 -23.17 -12.17
CA LYS A 284 30.05 -22.70 -13.54
C LYS A 284 30.35 -21.21 -13.66
N GLY A 285 29.98 -20.39 -12.68
CA GLY A 285 30.03 -18.93 -12.74
C GLY A 285 28.85 -18.28 -13.48
N GLU A 286 28.02 -19.05 -14.17
CA GLU A 286 26.89 -18.58 -14.98
C GLU A 286 25.66 -19.50 -14.86
N LEU A 287 24.48 -18.97 -15.23
CA LEU A 287 23.22 -19.70 -15.35
C LEU A 287 22.69 -19.55 -16.79
N SER A 288 22.12 -20.61 -17.36
CA SER A 288 21.58 -20.58 -18.72
C SER A 288 20.27 -19.79 -18.82
N ASP A 289 20.03 -19.15 -19.97
CA ASP A 289 18.78 -18.45 -20.29
C ASP A 289 17.54 -19.35 -20.11
N GLU A 290 17.67 -20.65 -20.41
CA GLU A 290 16.62 -21.65 -20.22
C GLU A 290 16.25 -21.81 -18.73
N ASN A 291 17.25 -21.95 -17.85
CA ASN A 291 17.05 -22.08 -16.41
C ASN A 291 16.52 -20.78 -15.79
N ALA A 292 17.05 -19.63 -16.21
CA ALA A 292 16.57 -18.32 -15.78
C ALA A 292 15.10 -18.09 -16.19
N THR A 293 14.75 -18.44 -17.42
CA THR A 293 13.37 -18.35 -17.94
C THR A 293 12.42 -19.33 -17.24
N ALA A 294 12.88 -20.56 -16.95
CA ALA A 294 12.10 -21.56 -16.22
C ALA A 294 11.82 -21.13 -14.77
N TYR A 295 12.84 -20.62 -14.08
CA TYR A 295 12.70 -20.06 -12.73
C TYR A 295 11.75 -18.85 -12.73
N GLU A 296 11.95 -17.88 -13.62
CA GLU A 296 11.13 -16.67 -13.67
C GLU A 296 9.66 -16.98 -14.01
N LYS A 297 9.40 -17.99 -14.85
CA LYS A 297 8.06 -18.50 -15.14
C LYS A 297 7.42 -19.17 -13.92
N LEU A 298 8.19 -19.93 -13.14
CA LEU A 298 7.71 -20.57 -11.90
C LEU A 298 7.41 -19.51 -10.84
N ARG A 299 8.36 -18.60 -10.59
CA ARG A 299 8.26 -17.47 -9.65
C ARG A 299 7.03 -16.61 -9.94
N LYS A 300 6.87 -16.11 -11.17
CA LYS A 300 5.70 -15.30 -11.58
C LYS A 300 4.36 -16.00 -11.32
N SER A 301 4.31 -17.33 -11.46
CA SER A 301 3.08 -18.09 -11.22
C SER A 301 2.83 -18.34 -9.73
N TYR A 302 3.87 -18.64 -8.94
CA TYR A 302 3.79 -18.72 -7.48
C TYR A 302 3.32 -17.39 -6.88
N ASP A 303 3.97 -16.29 -7.27
CA ASP A 303 3.60 -14.91 -6.95
C ASP A 303 2.12 -14.60 -7.23
N HIS A 304 1.59 -15.10 -8.36
CA HIS A 304 0.21 -14.89 -8.75
C HIS A 304 -0.77 -15.79 -7.96
N LEU A 305 -0.39 -17.04 -7.67
CA LEU A 305 -1.14 -17.92 -6.78
C LEU A 305 -1.20 -17.33 -5.36
N TYR A 306 -0.06 -16.91 -4.80
CA TYR A 306 0.06 -16.29 -3.47
C TYR A 306 -0.85 -15.06 -3.33
N ARG A 307 -0.83 -14.14 -4.31
CA ARG A 307 -1.71 -12.96 -4.32
C ARG A 307 -3.20 -13.35 -4.35
N ASN A 308 -3.57 -14.35 -5.15
CA ASN A 308 -4.96 -14.80 -5.26
C ASN A 308 -5.45 -15.53 -4.01
N VAL A 309 -4.63 -16.38 -3.38
CA VAL A 309 -4.97 -17.07 -2.13
C VAL A 309 -5.04 -16.08 -0.97
N SER A 310 -4.10 -15.13 -0.88
CA SER A 310 -4.12 -14.06 0.13
C SER A 310 -5.35 -13.16 0.01
N SER A 311 -5.75 -12.77 -1.21
CA SER A 311 -6.98 -11.98 -1.42
C SER A 311 -8.26 -12.80 -1.21
N LEU A 312 -8.22 -14.13 -1.32
CA LEU A 312 -9.32 -14.99 -0.86
C LEU A 312 -9.39 -15.05 0.67
N ALA A 313 -8.26 -15.13 1.37
CA ALA A 313 -8.21 -15.09 2.84
C ALA A 313 -8.79 -13.77 3.38
N GLU A 314 -8.30 -12.63 2.86
CA GLU A 314 -8.81 -11.28 3.12
C GLU A 314 -10.32 -11.19 2.88
N ALA A 315 -10.82 -11.72 1.77
CA ALA A 315 -12.24 -11.74 1.43
C ALA A 315 -13.11 -12.57 2.39
N LEU A 316 -12.50 -13.47 3.17
CA LEU A 316 -13.14 -14.38 4.13
C LEU A 316 -12.99 -13.95 5.60
N ASP A 317 -12.37 -12.80 5.89
CA ASP A 317 -11.90 -12.40 7.24
C ASP A 317 -10.90 -13.41 7.86
N MET A 318 -10.13 -14.10 7.02
CA MET A 318 -9.09 -15.06 7.42
C MET A 318 -7.69 -14.44 7.23
N GLN A 319 -6.72 -14.85 8.06
CA GLN A 319 -5.32 -14.49 7.79
C GLN A 319 -4.80 -15.24 6.55
N PRO A 320 -3.99 -14.57 5.68
CA PRO A 320 -3.26 -15.22 4.60
C PRO A 320 -2.41 -16.40 5.08
N PRO A 321 -2.09 -17.37 4.21
CA PRO A 321 -1.30 -18.52 4.61
C PRO A 321 0.13 -18.09 4.94
N VAL A 322 0.57 -18.40 6.16
CA VAL A 322 1.98 -18.27 6.54
C VAL A 322 2.76 -19.31 5.76
N MET A 323 3.64 -18.85 4.89
CA MET A 323 4.56 -19.71 4.16
C MET A 323 5.74 -20.05 5.07
N PRO A 324 6.26 -21.29 5.07
CA PRO A 324 7.50 -21.61 5.77
C PRO A 324 8.63 -20.71 5.26
N GLU A 325 9.11 -19.81 6.13
CA GLU A 325 10.39 -19.16 5.95
C GLU A 325 11.49 -20.22 6.12
N ASP A 326 12.48 -20.21 5.23
CA ASP A 326 13.75 -20.86 5.52
C ASP A 326 14.45 -20.08 6.65
N SER A 327 15.32 -20.75 7.42
CA SER A 327 16.25 -20.13 8.38
C SER A 327 17.27 -19.17 7.75
N HIS A 328 17.05 -18.79 6.49
CA HIS A 328 17.89 -18.03 5.59
C HIS A 328 17.06 -17.05 4.73
N THR A 329 15.80 -16.74 5.12
CA THR A 329 14.91 -15.87 4.34
C THR A 329 13.92 -15.09 5.23
N THR A 330 14.46 -14.29 6.15
CA THR A 330 13.71 -13.45 7.11
C THR A 330 12.89 -12.36 6.41
N ARG A 331 11.55 -12.36 6.49
CA ARG A 331 10.72 -11.24 6.02
C ARG A 331 9.75 -10.72 7.07
N VAL A 332 10.30 -9.98 8.03
CA VAL A 332 9.69 -9.35 9.20
C VAL A 332 8.18 -9.03 9.08
N THR A 333 7.35 -9.86 9.71
CA THR A 333 6.02 -9.49 10.23
C THR A 333 5.77 -10.12 11.60
N SER A 334 5.37 -9.28 12.56
CA SER A 334 4.97 -9.58 13.96
C SER A 334 3.88 -10.69 14.10
N ARG A 335 3.71 -11.42 15.23
CA ARG A 335 4.38 -11.43 16.57
C ARG A 335 3.95 -12.68 17.37
N GLU A 336 4.87 -13.32 18.11
CA GLU A 336 4.69 -14.20 19.31
C GLU A 336 3.88 -15.54 19.20
N ASP A 337 4.11 -16.61 20.00
CA ASP A 337 5.07 -16.79 21.12
C ASP A 337 5.53 -18.26 21.40
N SER A 338 6.65 -18.37 22.10
CA SER A 338 7.02 -19.39 23.12
C SER A 338 7.26 -20.88 22.75
N SER A 339 8.53 -21.30 22.85
CA SER A 339 8.97 -22.50 23.62
C SER A 339 10.52 -22.51 23.77
N PRO A 340 11.10 -22.90 24.93
CA PRO A 340 12.55 -22.83 25.16
C PRO A 340 13.33 -24.12 24.77
N HIS A 341 14.66 -24.04 24.95
CA HIS A 341 15.71 -25.01 24.58
C HIS A 341 16.12 -24.94 23.08
N ALA A 342 17.40 -25.09 22.71
CA ALA A 342 18.56 -25.60 23.47
C ALA A 342 19.76 -24.63 23.51
N VAL A 343 20.75 -24.96 24.35
CA VAL A 343 21.94 -24.13 24.59
C VAL A 343 23.07 -24.46 23.60
N GLY A 344 23.60 -23.40 22.97
CA GLY A 344 25.03 -23.20 22.75
C GLY A 344 25.75 -24.06 21.71
N LYS A 345 26.10 -23.43 20.59
CA LYS A 345 27.43 -23.61 20.00
C LYS A 345 27.83 -22.39 19.15
N ASP A 346 28.95 -21.75 19.52
CA ASP A 346 29.55 -20.72 18.67
C ASP A 346 30.03 -21.32 17.34
N SER A 347 29.58 -20.74 16.24
CA SER A 347 30.11 -20.98 14.90
C SER A 347 29.91 -19.71 14.08
N SER A 348 30.99 -19.03 13.73
CA SER A 348 30.97 -17.67 13.17
C SER A 348 30.62 -17.65 11.68
N VAL A 349 29.36 -17.94 11.36
CA VAL A 349 28.73 -17.43 10.13
C VAL A 349 28.12 -16.08 10.51
N LEU A 350 28.76 -14.98 10.10
CA LEU A 350 28.19 -13.65 10.32
C LEU A 350 26.96 -13.52 9.42
N GLU A 351 25.79 -13.58 10.04
CA GLU A 351 24.49 -13.57 9.37
C GLU A 351 24.31 -12.31 8.53
N ALA A 352 23.76 -12.47 7.32
CA ALA A 352 23.62 -11.37 6.38
C ALA A 352 22.50 -10.41 6.83
N LEU A 353 22.87 -9.42 7.64
CA LEU A 353 21.99 -8.39 8.25
C LEU A 353 21.10 -7.60 7.26
N TRP A 354 21.33 -7.75 5.96
CA TRP A 354 20.68 -6.99 4.89
C TRP A 354 20.31 -7.92 3.74
N ASP A 355 19.04 -7.86 3.32
CA ASP A 355 18.40 -8.69 2.29
C ASP A 355 19.14 -8.68 0.94
N ASP A 356 19.76 -7.54 0.61
CA ASP A 356 20.49 -7.29 -0.62
C ASP A 356 21.67 -6.31 -0.41
N GLU A 357 22.53 -6.16 -1.43
CA GLU A 357 23.73 -5.33 -1.37
C GLU A 357 23.46 -3.82 -1.51
N ASP A 358 22.41 -3.40 -2.22
CA ASP A 358 22.05 -1.98 -2.33
C ASP A 358 21.49 -1.46 -1.00
N THR A 359 20.67 -2.27 -0.32
CA THR A 359 20.22 -2.05 1.06
C THR A 359 21.39 -2.00 2.03
N ARG A 360 22.35 -2.95 1.96
CA ARG A 360 23.60 -2.91 2.74
C ARG A 360 24.37 -1.60 2.51
N ALA A 361 24.55 -1.21 1.25
CA ALA A 361 25.23 0.02 0.86
C ALA A 361 24.47 1.30 1.31
N PHE A 362 23.16 1.24 1.50
CA PHE A 362 22.38 2.36 2.04
C PHE A 362 22.58 2.57 3.55
N TYR A 363 22.74 1.51 4.35
CA TYR A 363 22.94 1.65 5.80
C TYR A 363 24.42 1.74 6.20
N GLU A 364 25.32 1.06 5.50
CA GLU A 364 26.74 0.96 5.86
C GLU A 364 27.64 1.83 4.97
N GLY A 365 27.24 2.08 3.72
CA GLY A 365 27.98 2.92 2.75
C GLY A 365 27.70 4.42 2.89
N LEU A 366 27.99 5.00 4.05
CA LEU A 366 27.92 6.46 4.29
C LEU A 366 29.02 7.22 3.51
N PRO A 367 28.79 8.45 3.03
CA PRO A 367 29.81 9.24 2.35
C PRO A 367 30.81 9.84 3.35
N ASP A 368 32.11 9.82 3.02
CA ASP A 368 33.12 10.51 3.82
C ASP A 368 33.04 12.02 3.62
N LEU A 369 32.46 12.73 4.59
CA LEU A 369 32.36 14.20 4.57
C LEU A 369 33.71 14.90 4.44
N ARG A 370 34.81 14.30 4.89
CA ARG A 370 36.16 14.89 4.80
C ARG A 370 36.70 14.93 3.36
N ALA A 371 36.17 14.10 2.47
CA ALA A 371 36.47 14.15 1.04
C ALA A 371 35.73 15.27 0.29
N PHE A 372 34.65 15.81 0.85
CA PHE A 372 33.79 16.82 0.21
C PHE A 372 33.76 18.19 0.92
N VAL A 373 34.24 18.26 2.17
CA VAL A 373 34.13 19.45 3.03
C VAL A 373 35.44 19.68 3.80
N PRO A 374 36.01 20.90 3.78
CA PRO A 374 37.17 21.25 4.60
C PRO A 374 36.95 21.00 6.10
N ALA A 375 37.93 20.38 6.77
CA ALA A 375 37.84 19.97 8.18
C ALA A 375 37.45 21.09 9.16
N VAL A 376 37.85 22.34 8.86
CA VAL A 376 37.48 23.55 9.62
C VAL A 376 35.95 23.73 9.71
N LEU A 377 35.21 23.41 8.64
CA LEU A 377 33.74 23.48 8.61
C LEU A 377 33.08 22.26 9.28
N LEU A 378 33.78 21.12 9.35
CA LEU A 378 33.33 19.95 10.10
C LEU A 378 33.48 20.10 11.62
N GLY A 379 34.29 21.07 12.07
CA GLY A 379 34.48 21.42 13.47
C GLY A 379 35.62 20.69 14.17
N GLU A 380 36.51 20.03 13.41
CA GLU A 380 37.69 19.37 13.94
C GLU A 380 38.83 20.38 14.15
N ALA A 381 39.29 20.54 15.39
CA ALA A 381 40.52 21.27 15.71
C ALA A 381 41.73 20.34 15.54
N GLU A 382 42.81 20.83 14.91
CA GLU A 382 43.94 19.98 14.50
C GLU A 382 44.62 19.26 15.69
N PRO A 383 44.79 17.93 15.62
CA PRO A 383 45.80 17.25 16.42
C PRO A 383 47.19 17.61 15.86
N LYS A 384 48.08 18.15 16.69
CA LYS A 384 49.43 18.53 16.26
C LYS A 384 50.20 17.33 15.72
N MET A 385 50.63 17.42 14.47
CA MET A 385 51.55 16.45 13.86
C MET A 385 52.91 16.43 14.57
N SER A 386 53.49 15.24 14.71
CA SER A 386 54.93 15.05 14.92
C SER A 386 55.43 13.97 13.99
N ASP A 387 56.05 14.36 12.87
CA ASP A 387 56.65 13.43 11.92
C ASP A 387 57.86 12.69 12.50
N GLN A 388 57.91 11.37 12.28
CA GLN A 388 59.17 10.72 11.90
C GLN A 388 58.93 9.34 11.24
N PRO A 389 59.45 9.09 10.01
CA PRO A 389 59.29 7.81 9.32
C PRO A 389 60.53 6.91 9.42
N VAL A 390 60.40 5.68 9.95
CA VAL A 390 61.45 4.64 9.88
C VAL A 390 60.88 3.28 9.47
N LYS A 391 61.69 2.58 8.66
CA LYS A 391 61.46 1.35 7.90
C LYS A 391 61.04 0.11 8.73
N THR A 392 60.33 -0.79 8.05
CA THR A 392 60.12 -2.19 8.43
C THR A 392 61.43 -2.99 8.54
N GLN A 393 61.55 -3.83 9.58
CA GLN A 393 62.37 -5.06 9.57
C GLN A 393 61.69 -6.13 10.48
N GLU A 394 62.18 -7.36 10.44
CA GLU A 394 61.43 -8.58 10.80
C GLU A 394 61.50 -9.01 12.29
N GLN A 395 60.75 -10.07 12.61
CA GLN A 395 60.58 -10.76 13.91
C GLN A 395 61.88 -11.48 14.40
N PRO A 396 61.94 -12.20 15.56
CA PRO A 396 60.90 -12.47 16.59
C PRO A 396 61.36 -12.33 18.07
N SER A 397 60.42 -12.65 18.99
CA SER A 397 60.60 -13.55 20.15
C SER A 397 60.28 -13.02 21.56
N GLU A 398 60.00 -13.98 22.43
CA GLU A 398 59.42 -13.92 23.78
C GLU A 398 60.30 -13.25 24.85
N LEU A 399 59.68 -12.69 25.90
CA LEU A 399 59.68 -13.27 27.27
C LEU A 399 58.93 -12.41 28.30
N ALA A 400 58.14 -13.07 29.16
CA ALA A 400 57.71 -12.61 30.49
C ALA A 400 58.58 -13.35 31.55
N PRO A 401 58.52 -13.09 32.88
CA PRO A 401 57.68 -12.18 33.69
C PRO A 401 58.52 -11.08 34.40
N GLY A 402 58.05 -10.22 35.32
CA GLY A 402 56.73 -9.98 35.92
C GLY A 402 56.76 -9.93 37.46
N SER A 403 56.09 -8.95 38.08
CA SER A 403 55.71 -8.92 39.51
C SER A 403 54.72 -7.78 39.78
N ASP A 404 53.74 -8.01 40.65
CA ASP A 404 52.82 -6.98 41.16
C ASP A 404 53.50 -6.02 42.15
N GLN A 405 52.91 -4.83 42.34
CA GLN A 405 52.15 -4.54 43.57
C GLN A 405 51.23 -3.30 43.49
N VAL A 406 49.93 -3.56 43.69
CA VAL A 406 49.04 -2.88 44.66
C VAL A 406 48.72 -1.37 44.48
N GLN A 407 47.50 -1.14 43.99
CA GLN A 407 46.57 -0.01 44.21
C GLN A 407 46.47 0.47 45.70
N PRO A 408 45.94 1.67 46.04
CA PRO A 408 44.63 2.14 45.53
C PRO A 408 44.36 3.66 45.42
N THR A 409 43.12 3.97 44.98
CA THR A 409 42.17 5.08 45.34
C THR A 409 42.64 6.26 46.19
N GLN A 410 42.11 7.49 46.10
CA GLN A 410 40.97 8.07 45.33
C GLN A 410 41.08 9.61 45.44
N ASP A 411 40.51 10.38 44.50
CA ASP A 411 39.85 11.69 44.76
C ASP A 411 39.03 12.13 43.52
N THR A 412 38.02 13.01 43.47
CA THR A 412 37.29 13.93 44.40
C THR A 412 37.95 15.25 44.83
N VAL A 413 37.21 16.29 45.23
CA VAL A 413 36.14 17.00 44.47
C VAL A 413 36.11 18.50 44.89
N GLU A 414 35.68 19.44 44.02
CA GLU A 414 35.32 20.85 44.36
C GLU A 414 36.48 21.78 44.89
N VAL A 415 36.44 23.13 45.05
CA VAL A 415 35.58 24.27 44.61
C VAL A 415 36.31 25.64 44.74
N HIS A 416 36.12 26.57 43.77
CA HIS A 416 36.33 28.06 43.81
C HIS A 416 37.73 28.62 44.24
N ALA A 417 38.12 29.91 44.08
CA ALA A 417 37.50 31.19 43.67
C ALA A 417 38.51 32.03 42.80
N ASP A 418 38.43 33.34 42.48
CA ASP A 418 37.50 34.46 42.79
C ASP A 418 37.64 35.66 41.77
N SER A 419 36.67 36.58 41.80
CA SER A 419 36.69 38.05 41.57
C SER A 419 37.47 38.78 40.45
N GLY A 420 36.69 39.48 39.59
CA GLY A 420 36.84 40.94 39.35
C GLY A 420 37.26 41.44 37.95
N ASN A 421 36.90 42.65 37.48
CA ASN A 421 35.82 43.58 37.91
C ASN A 421 35.59 44.74 36.87
N LEU A 422 34.33 45.14 36.59
CA LEU A 422 33.90 46.41 35.89
C LEU A 422 34.41 46.64 34.44
N GLN A 423 33.93 47.57 33.58
CA GLN A 423 32.82 48.57 33.57
C GLN A 423 32.36 48.77 32.08
N ASP A 424 31.07 48.74 31.74
CA ASP A 424 30.17 49.88 31.41
C ASP A 424 30.29 50.50 29.99
N GLY A 425 29.16 50.98 29.43
CA GLY A 425 29.02 51.54 28.08
C GLY A 425 27.59 51.42 27.52
N LYS A 426 26.89 52.55 27.34
CA LYS A 426 25.42 52.62 27.16
C LYS A 426 24.99 53.64 26.09
N LEU A 427 24.09 53.26 25.17
CA LEU A 427 23.21 54.13 24.32
C LEU A 427 22.30 53.25 23.43
N VAL A 428 21.22 53.77 22.81
CA VAL A 428 19.86 53.99 23.36
C VAL A 428 18.87 54.35 22.22
N GLU A 429 17.69 53.70 22.21
CA GLU A 429 16.40 54.08 21.57
C GLU A 429 16.16 54.13 20.03
N LYS A 430 14.89 53.79 19.69
CA LYS A 430 14.01 54.21 18.55
C LYS A 430 14.43 53.81 17.12
N GLY A 431 13.55 53.25 16.26
CA GLY A 431 12.16 52.80 16.43
C GLY A 431 11.10 53.73 15.82
N LYS A 432 10.43 53.27 14.74
CA LYS A 432 9.14 53.78 14.24
C LYS A 432 8.55 52.90 13.14
N ASP A 433 7.28 52.54 13.27
CA ASP A 433 6.48 51.91 12.22
C ASP A 433 6.02 52.92 11.15
N LYS A 434 5.62 52.40 9.99
CA LYS A 434 4.39 52.86 9.31
C LYS A 434 3.86 51.86 8.28
N GLU A 435 2.53 51.78 8.22
CA GLU A 435 1.76 50.96 7.28
C GLU A 435 1.79 51.57 5.86
N GLU A 436 1.64 50.72 4.84
CA GLU A 436 0.87 51.07 3.63
C GLU A 436 -0.09 49.93 3.26
N LYS A 437 -1.06 50.25 2.39
CA LYS A 437 -2.35 49.56 2.30
C LYS A 437 -2.76 49.27 0.85
N ASP A 438 -3.56 48.22 0.68
CA ASP A 438 -4.05 47.65 -0.58
C ASP A 438 -4.36 48.64 -1.72
N LYS A 439 -4.03 48.19 -2.94
CA LYS A 439 -5.01 48.16 -4.05
C LYS A 439 -4.64 47.19 -5.16
N GLU A 440 -5.54 46.25 -5.42
CA GLU A 440 -5.56 45.45 -6.64
C GLU A 440 -5.83 46.32 -7.88
N LYS A 441 -5.37 45.87 -9.05
CA LYS A 441 -6.32 45.56 -10.15
C LYS A 441 -5.76 44.69 -11.29
N PHE A 442 -6.46 43.59 -11.49
CA PHE A 442 -6.57 42.74 -12.69
C PHE A 442 -6.27 43.43 -14.04
N LYS A 443 -5.51 42.74 -14.91
CA LYS A 443 -5.95 42.37 -16.27
C LYS A 443 -4.99 41.39 -16.99
N ASP A 444 -5.55 40.30 -17.49
CA ASP A 444 -5.01 39.43 -18.55
C ASP A 444 -5.79 39.72 -19.87
N PRO A 445 -5.29 39.37 -21.07
CA PRO A 445 -5.66 38.05 -21.64
C PRO A 445 -4.65 37.34 -22.58
N GLU A 446 -4.68 36.00 -22.53
CA GLU A 446 -4.32 34.97 -23.52
C GLU A 446 -3.94 35.35 -25.00
N LYS A 447 -2.93 34.66 -25.60
CA LYS A 447 -3.16 33.47 -26.49
C LYS A 447 -1.92 32.79 -27.14
N GLU A 448 -1.91 31.45 -27.01
CA GLU A 448 -1.51 30.34 -27.91
C GLU A 448 -0.38 30.40 -29.00
N LYS A 449 0.44 29.31 -29.00
CA LYS A 449 1.03 28.52 -30.15
C LYS A 449 2.01 29.23 -31.14
N GLY A 450 3.18 28.71 -31.52
CA GLY A 450 3.82 27.40 -31.35
C GLY A 450 4.82 27.07 -32.51
N LYS A 451 5.73 26.10 -32.26
CA LYS A 451 6.63 25.36 -33.19
C LYS A 451 7.96 25.95 -33.74
N GLU A 452 9.06 25.31 -33.30
CA GLU A 452 10.13 24.64 -34.09
C GLU A 452 10.98 25.40 -35.13
N LYS A 453 12.29 25.57 -34.86
CA LYS A 453 13.32 24.62 -35.35
C LYS A 453 14.74 24.84 -34.78
N ASP A 454 15.55 23.78 -34.85
CA ASP A 454 16.95 23.69 -34.38
C ASP A 454 17.97 24.52 -35.18
N THR A 455 19.07 24.89 -34.52
CA THR A 455 20.40 24.41 -34.96
C THR A 455 21.43 24.38 -33.81
N GLU A 456 22.41 23.49 -33.93
CA GLU A 456 23.35 23.10 -32.88
C GLU A 456 24.35 24.18 -32.43
N ARG A 457 24.81 24.08 -31.17
CA ARG A 457 26.26 24.12 -30.86
C ARG A 457 26.56 23.49 -29.49
N LYS A 458 27.37 22.42 -29.51
CA LYS A 458 28.02 21.87 -28.30
C LYS A 458 29.13 22.81 -27.83
N GLY A 459 29.35 22.90 -26.51
CA GLY A 459 30.68 23.22 -25.97
C GLY A 459 30.81 24.21 -24.81
N GLU A 460 30.06 24.05 -23.70
CA GLU A 460 30.45 24.75 -22.45
C GLU A 460 30.14 23.99 -21.13
N ASN A 461 30.05 22.66 -21.19
CA ASN A 461 29.54 21.80 -20.10
C ASN A 461 30.53 21.52 -18.93
N GLU A 462 31.49 22.41 -18.69
CA GLU A 462 32.52 22.26 -17.63
C GLU A 462 32.59 23.45 -16.66
N LYS A 463 31.75 24.48 -16.82
CA LYS A 463 31.74 25.68 -15.94
C LYS A 463 30.57 25.75 -14.94
N GLU A 464 29.52 24.95 -15.08
CA GLU A 464 28.36 25.00 -14.18
C GLU A 464 28.62 24.36 -12.81
N LYS A 465 29.51 23.36 -12.72
CA LYS A 465 29.79 22.61 -11.48
C LYS A 465 30.43 23.41 -10.33
N LEU A 466 30.74 24.69 -10.53
CA LEU A 466 31.39 25.55 -9.52
C LEU A 466 30.60 26.82 -9.16
N LYS A 467 29.33 26.96 -9.58
CA LYS A 467 28.59 28.24 -9.50
C LYS A 467 27.25 28.24 -8.77
N SER A 468 26.93 27.19 -8.02
CA SER A 468 25.65 27.03 -7.28
C SER A 468 25.74 27.26 -5.76
N LEU A 469 26.91 27.60 -5.22
CA LEU A 469 27.19 27.64 -3.77
C LEU A 469 26.99 28.99 -3.08
N GLU A 470 26.62 30.05 -3.82
CA GLU A 470 26.42 31.40 -3.27
C GLU A 470 24.93 31.68 -3.02
N GLY A 471 24.42 31.34 -1.82
CA GLY A 471 23.11 31.87 -1.36
C GLY A 471 22.23 30.97 -0.47
N THR A 472 22.62 29.75 -0.13
CA THR A 472 21.80 28.85 0.71
C THR A 472 21.76 29.27 2.18
N ASN A 473 20.77 30.07 2.58
CA ASN A 473 20.38 30.14 3.99
C ASN A 473 19.81 28.78 4.43
N LEU A 474 20.05 28.39 5.69
CA LEU A 474 19.60 27.11 6.25
C LEU A 474 18.10 26.88 6.04
N ASP A 475 17.28 27.91 6.18
CA ASP A 475 15.82 27.76 6.08
C ASP A 475 15.40 27.28 4.67
N ALA A 476 16.16 27.61 3.61
CA ALA A 476 15.97 27.07 2.26
C ALA A 476 16.49 25.63 2.08
N LEU A 477 17.49 25.22 2.84
CA LEU A 477 17.94 23.82 2.92
C LEU A 477 16.88 22.96 3.61
N LEU A 478 16.29 23.44 4.71
CA LEU A 478 15.25 22.72 5.45
C LEU A 478 13.97 22.52 4.62
N GLN A 479 13.60 23.49 3.76
CA GLN A 479 12.48 23.33 2.81
C GLN A 479 12.71 22.26 1.72
N ARG A 480 13.96 21.83 1.49
CA ARG A 480 14.29 20.74 0.56
C ARG A 480 14.24 19.35 1.18
N LEU A 481 14.29 19.22 2.52
CA LEU A 481 14.28 17.93 3.23
C LEU A 481 13.11 17.00 2.81
N PRO A 482 11.84 17.47 2.66
CA PRO A 482 10.74 16.61 2.24
C PRO A 482 10.88 16.05 0.81
N GLY A 483 11.75 16.64 -0.03
CA GLY A 483 12.05 16.16 -1.37
C GLY A 483 13.22 15.17 -1.46
N CYS A 484 13.94 14.91 -0.35
CA CYS A 484 15.12 14.05 -0.33
C CYS A 484 14.76 12.56 -0.24
N VAL A 485 14.02 12.06 -1.23
CA VAL A 485 13.54 10.67 -1.36
C VAL A 485 14.54 9.74 -2.09
N SER A 486 15.84 10.08 -2.08
CA SER A 486 16.90 9.21 -2.62
C SER A 486 18.22 9.40 -1.88
N ARG A 487 19.10 8.40 -1.98
CA ARG A 487 20.46 8.41 -1.42
C ARG A 487 21.24 9.65 -1.85
N ASP A 488 21.32 9.90 -3.15
CA ASP A 488 22.13 10.99 -3.70
C ASP A 488 21.62 12.37 -3.28
N LEU A 489 20.28 12.54 -3.22
CA LEU A 489 19.66 13.79 -2.81
C LEU A 489 19.91 14.09 -1.32
N ILE A 490 19.85 13.08 -0.44
CA ILE A 490 20.12 13.30 0.99
C ILE A 490 21.61 13.41 1.29
N ASP A 491 22.48 12.65 0.61
CA ASP A 491 23.93 12.76 0.75
C ASP A 491 24.40 14.16 0.28
N GLN A 492 23.89 14.65 -0.86
CA GLN A 492 24.15 16.01 -1.32
C GLN A 492 23.68 17.07 -0.31
N LEU A 493 22.44 16.97 0.19
CA LEU A 493 21.92 17.94 1.17
C LEU A 493 22.69 17.89 2.50
N THR A 494 23.25 16.73 2.85
CA THR A 494 24.15 16.57 4.01
C THR A 494 25.46 17.33 3.82
N VAL A 495 26.08 17.22 2.64
CA VAL A 495 27.28 18.00 2.28
C VAL A 495 26.97 19.50 2.27
N GLU A 496 25.86 19.92 1.66
CA GLU A 496 25.42 21.33 1.67
C GLU A 496 25.22 21.86 3.10
N PHE A 497 24.64 21.07 4.01
CA PHE A 497 24.47 21.46 5.41
C PHE A 497 25.80 21.69 6.14
N CYS A 498 26.86 20.97 5.78
CA CYS A 498 28.17 21.14 6.41
C CYS A 498 28.80 22.51 6.13
N TYR A 499 28.53 23.12 4.97
CA TYR A 499 28.92 24.51 4.68
C TYR A 499 28.13 25.54 5.52
N LEU A 500 26.98 25.13 6.09
CA LEU A 500 26.14 25.93 6.99
C LEU A 500 26.31 25.52 8.46
N ASN A 501 27.35 24.74 8.80
CA ASN A 501 27.50 24.18 10.13
C ASN A 501 27.68 25.26 11.21
N SER A 502 26.75 25.29 12.17
CA SER A 502 26.92 26.03 13.42
C SER A 502 26.11 25.38 14.54
N LYS A 503 26.48 25.64 15.80
CA LYS A 503 25.74 25.13 16.97
C LYS A 503 24.27 25.61 17.01
N SER A 504 23.92 26.69 16.32
CA SER A 504 22.53 27.13 16.12
C SER A 504 21.85 26.31 15.02
N ASN A 505 22.53 26.14 13.89
CA ASN A 505 21.99 25.47 12.70
C ASN A 505 21.78 23.97 12.91
N ARG A 506 22.66 23.30 13.68
CA ARG A 506 22.46 21.90 14.12
C ARG A 506 21.20 21.73 14.98
N LYS A 507 20.92 22.67 15.90
CA LYS A 507 19.67 22.67 16.69
C LYS A 507 18.42 22.89 15.83
N LYS A 508 18.50 23.78 14.83
CA LYS A 508 17.42 23.98 13.85
C LYS A 508 17.18 22.71 13.01
N LEU A 509 18.25 22.07 12.51
CA LEU A 509 18.16 20.84 11.73
C LEU A 509 17.52 19.70 12.52
N VAL A 510 18.00 19.41 13.74
CA VAL A 510 17.43 18.33 14.58
C VAL A 510 15.93 18.52 14.82
N ARG A 511 15.47 19.75 15.05
CA ARG A 511 14.03 20.05 15.17
C ARG A 511 13.25 19.80 13.89
N ALA A 512 13.81 20.13 12.72
CA ALA A 512 13.16 19.87 11.44
C ALA A 512 13.06 18.36 11.14
N LEU A 513 14.12 17.59 11.42
CA LEU A 513 14.13 16.14 11.28
C LEU A 513 13.12 15.47 12.24
N PHE A 514 13.11 15.87 13.52
CA PHE A 514 12.15 15.37 14.52
C PHE A 514 10.69 15.69 14.16
N ASN A 515 10.42 16.85 13.56
CA ASN A 515 9.09 17.27 13.12
C ASN A 515 8.67 16.68 11.76
N VAL A 516 9.29 15.58 11.32
CA VAL A 516 8.86 14.83 10.12
C VAL A 516 7.35 14.49 10.17
N PRO A 517 6.59 14.69 9.07
CA PRO A 517 5.16 14.40 9.02
C PRO A 517 4.87 12.93 9.36
N ARG A 518 3.75 12.68 10.03
CA ARG A 518 3.34 11.32 10.45
C ARG A 518 2.94 10.42 9.27
N THR A 519 2.50 11.03 8.18
CA THR A 519 2.18 10.39 6.90
C THR A 519 3.43 10.04 6.10
N SER A 520 4.49 10.85 6.19
CA SER A 520 5.74 10.71 5.42
C SER A 520 6.78 9.79 6.09
N LEU A 521 6.38 8.55 6.36
CA LEU A 521 7.24 7.56 7.04
C LEU A 521 8.37 7.05 6.15
N GLU A 522 8.27 7.23 4.83
CA GLU A 522 9.32 6.97 3.83
C GLU A 522 10.53 7.91 3.95
N LEU A 523 10.40 9.06 4.63
CA LEU A 523 11.52 9.98 4.85
C LEU A 523 12.47 9.54 5.98
N LEU A 524 12.00 8.65 6.88
CA LEU A 524 12.75 8.25 8.08
C LEU A 524 14.12 7.60 7.79
N PRO A 525 14.29 6.71 6.78
CA PRO A 525 15.60 6.13 6.47
C PRO A 525 16.58 7.19 5.95
N TYR A 526 16.13 8.13 5.11
CA TYR A 526 16.96 9.21 4.58
C TYR A 526 17.36 10.20 5.69
N TYR A 527 16.41 10.62 6.53
CA TYR A 527 16.69 11.51 7.67
C TYR A 527 17.66 10.85 8.67
N SER A 528 17.54 9.54 8.87
CA SER A 528 18.48 8.76 9.70
C SER A 528 19.86 8.65 9.04
N ARG A 529 19.93 8.50 7.72
CA ARG A 529 21.21 8.54 6.96
C ARG A 529 21.90 9.89 7.10
N MET A 530 21.18 11.00 7.00
CA MET A 530 21.72 12.35 7.23
C MET A 530 22.31 12.47 8.64
N VAL A 531 21.59 12.01 9.66
CA VAL A 531 22.06 12.02 11.06
C VAL A 531 23.29 11.12 11.25
N ALA A 532 23.30 9.93 10.63
CA ALA A 532 24.42 9.00 10.70
C ALA A 532 25.69 9.58 10.06
N THR A 533 25.57 10.09 8.82
CA THR A 533 26.65 10.77 8.10
C THR A 533 27.18 11.96 8.89
N LEU A 534 26.31 12.84 9.42
CA LEU A 534 26.74 13.97 10.24
C LEU A 534 27.39 13.55 11.56
N SER A 535 26.98 12.43 12.18
CA SER A 535 27.51 11.98 13.47
C SER A 535 29.01 11.66 13.46
N THR A 536 29.58 11.41 12.27
CA THR A 536 31.02 11.17 12.06
C THR A 536 31.89 12.31 12.60
N CYS A 537 31.45 13.56 12.41
CA CYS A 537 32.12 14.78 12.88
C CYS A 537 31.27 15.62 13.86
N MET A 538 29.94 15.57 13.78
CA MET A 538 28.99 16.38 14.54
C MET A 538 28.13 15.52 15.48
N LYS A 539 28.78 14.90 16.47
CA LYS A 539 28.15 13.95 17.44
C LYS A 539 27.02 14.55 18.30
N ASP A 540 26.85 15.88 18.31
CA ASP A 540 25.73 16.54 19.00
C ASP A 540 24.41 16.51 18.19
N VAL A 541 24.45 16.22 16.88
CA VAL A 541 23.24 16.05 16.06
C VAL A 541 22.47 14.78 16.46
N SER A 542 23.17 13.65 16.55
CA SER A 542 22.57 12.36 16.88
C SER A 542 22.08 12.30 18.32
N SER A 543 22.88 12.76 19.30
CA SER A 543 22.49 12.74 20.71
C SER A 543 21.29 13.64 21.00
N MET A 544 21.19 14.81 20.37
CA MET A 544 20.00 15.66 20.49
C MET A 544 18.74 15.01 19.90
N LEU A 545 18.84 14.36 18.73
CA LEU A 545 17.68 13.72 18.10
C LEU A 545 17.20 12.51 18.89
N LEU A 546 18.11 11.67 19.37
CA LEU A 546 17.79 10.53 20.24
C LEU A 546 17.07 11.00 21.52
N GLN A 547 17.63 12.00 22.22
CA GLN A 547 16.99 12.55 23.42
C GLN A 547 15.54 13.00 23.15
N MET A 548 15.29 13.73 22.06
CA MET A 548 13.93 14.18 21.72
C MET A 548 12.98 13.02 21.39
N LEU A 549 13.47 11.97 20.70
CA LEU A 549 12.68 10.77 20.40
C LEU A 549 12.40 9.94 21.65
N GLU A 550 13.36 9.82 22.57
CA GLU A 550 13.21 9.12 23.85
C GLU A 550 12.24 9.85 24.79
N GLU A 551 12.33 11.17 24.91
CA GLU A 551 11.38 11.99 25.68
C GLU A 551 9.95 11.87 25.13
N GLU A 552 9.79 11.92 23.80
CA GLU A 552 8.49 11.69 23.16
C GLU A 552 7.98 10.25 23.34
N PHE A 553 8.83 9.23 23.22
CA PHE A 553 8.44 7.83 23.46
C PHE A 553 7.88 7.64 24.87
N ASN A 554 8.62 8.12 25.87
CA ASN A 554 8.23 8.04 27.28
C ASN A 554 6.94 8.84 27.58
N PHE A 555 6.72 9.96 26.89
CA PHE A 555 5.45 10.71 26.99
C PHE A 555 4.27 9.96 26.35
N LEU A 556 4.47 9.39 25.15
CA LEU A 556 3.43 8.70 24.39
C LEU A 556 2.99 7.37 25.03
N ILE A 557 3.91 6.61 25.61
CA ILE A 557 3.61 5.29 26.17
C ILE A 557 2.76 5.39 27.45
N ASN A 558 2.92 6.46 28.22
CA ASN A 558 2.09 6.76 29.39
C ASN A 558 0.65 7.20 29.04
N LYS A 559 0.32 7.42 27.75
CA LYS A 559 -1.03 7.77 27.30
C LYS A 559 -1.72 6.60 26.61
N LYS A 560 -2.84 6.15 27.20
CA LYS A 560 -3.74 5.09 26.67
C LYS A 560 -4.64 5.54 25.51
N ASP A 561 -4.54 6.81 25.11
CA ASP A 561 -5.32 7.40 24.02
C ASP A 561 -4.91 6.83 22.65
N GLN A 562 -5.91 6.49 21.84
CA GLN A 562 -5.76 5.96 20.48
C GLN A 562 -5.53 7.04 19.42
N MET A 563 -5.92 8.31 19.67
CA MET A 563 -5.74 9.44 18.73
C MET A 563 -4.26 9.76 18.40
N ASN A 564 -3.31 9.11 19.07
CA ASN A 564 -1.87 9.32 18.91
C ASN A 564 -1.13 8.09 18.34
N ILE A 565 -1.85 7.13 17.74
CA ILE A 565 -1.26 5.90 17.18
C ILE A 565 -0.23 6.17 16.08
N GLU A 566 -0.49 7.13 15.19
CA GLU A 566 0.44 7.55 14.15
C GLU A 566 1.73 8.15 14.73
N THR A 567 1.62 8.98 15.77
CA THR A 567 2.77 9.58 16.47
C THR A 567 3.64 8.48 17.08
N LYS A 568 3.01 7.47 17.70
CA LYS A 568 3.68 6.29 18.25
C LYS A 568 4.41 5.50 17.16
N ILE A 569 3.75 5.24 16.02
CA ILE A 569 4.33 4.55 14.86
C ILE A 569 5.53 5.33 14.28
N ARG A 570 5.38 6.64 14.05
CA ARG A 570 6.46 7.51 13.56
C ARG A 570 7.67 7.48 14.50
N ASN A 571 7.44 7.69 15.79
CA ASN A 571 8.48 7.75 16.82
C ASN A 571 9.29 6.44 16.88
N ILE A 572 8.61 5.28 17.04
CA ILE A 572 9.30 3.99 17.16
C ILE A 572 9.98 3.56 15.86
N ARG A 573 9.40 3.88 14.68
CA ARG A 573 10.08 3.67 13.39
C ARG A 573 11.35 4.49 13.29
N PHE A 574 11.35 5.77 13.68
CA PHE A 574 12.53 6.63 13.62
C PHE A 574 13.66 6.11 14.54
N ILE A 575 13.32 5.65 15.76
CA ILE A 575 14.28 4.98 16.65
C ILE A 575 14.83 3.69 15.99
N GLY A 576 13.99 2.92 15.30
CA GLY A 576 14.41 1.73 14.54
C GLY A 576 15.34 2.04 13.36
N GLU A 577 15.06 3.09 12.58
CA GLU A 577 15.94 3.57 11.51
C GLU A 577 17.31 4.01 12.06
N LEU A 578 17.32 4.79 13.15
CA LEU A 578 18.56 5.18 13.83
C LEU A 578 19.31 3.98 14.41
N CYS A 579 18.63 2.91 14.81
CA CYS A 579 19.29 1.67 15.25
C CYS A 579 19.96 0.92 14.10
N LYS A 580 19.35 0.89 12.91
CA LYS A 580 19.96 0.31 11.70
C LYS A 580 21.26 1.02 11.31
N PHE A 581 21.30 2.35 11.44
CA PHE A 581 22.52 3.16 11.29
C PHE A 581 23.49 3.08 12.48
N ARG A 582 23.23 2.22 13.48
CA ARG A 582 24.04 2.06 14.70
C ARG A 582 24.16 3.35 15.55
N ILE A 583 23.21 4.28 15.38
CA ILE A 583 23.11 5.54 16.11
C ILE A 583 22.30 5.37 17.40
N ALA A 584 21.12 4.77 17.32
CA ALA A 584 20.40 4.32 18.51
C ALA A 584 21.04 3.02 19.02
N PRO A 585 21.39 2.90 20.31
CA PRO A 585 21.94 1.67 20.85
C PRO A 585 20.86 0.59 20.96
N ALA A 586 21.17 -0.67 20.64
CA ALA A 586 20.20 -1.77 20.68
C ALA A 586 19.50 -1.92 22.04
N GLY A 587 20.19 -1.62 23.15
CA GLY A 587 19.61 -1.61 24.50
C GLY A 587 18.46 -0.61 24.69
N LEU A 588 18.45 0.51 23.95
CA LEU A 588 17.32 1.44 23.91
C LEU A 588 16.12 0.79 23.21
N VAL A 589 16.33 0.18 22.03
CA VAL A 589 15.27 -0.49 21.27
C VAL A 589 14.64 -1.63 22.08
N PHE A 590 15.45 -2.46 22.74
CA PHE A 590 14.94 -3.49 23.65
C PHE A 590 14.20 -2.90 24.86
N SER A 591 14.61 -1.73 25.36
CA SER A 591 13.89 -1.04 26.43
C SER A 591 12.54 -0.51 25.96
N CYS A 592 12.45 0.03 24.74
CA CYS A 592 11.18 0.44 24.12
C CYS A 592 10.24 -0.76 23.89
N LEU A 593 10.77 -1.90 23.43
CA LEU A 593 9.99 -3.13 23.23
C LEU A 593 9.45 -3.72 24.55
N LYS A 594 10.22 -3.67 25.64
CA LYS A 594 9.88 -4.26 26.95
C LYS A 594 8.67 -3.61 27.66
N VAL A 595 8.13 -2.50 27.13
CA VAL A 595 6.97 -1.79 27.68
C VAL A 595 5.67 -2.09 26.87
N TYR A 596 5.75 -3.01 25.90
CA TYR A 596 4.65 -3.53 25.06
C TYR A 596 4.52 -5.08 25.15
#